data_AF-A0A6D2IBZ9-F1
#
_entry.id   AF-A0A6D2IBZ9-F1
#
_cell.length_a   1.000
_cell.length_b   1.000
_cell.length_c   1.000
_cell.angle_alpha   90.00
_cell.angle_beta   90.00
_cell.angle_gamma   90.00
#
_symmetry.space_group_name_H-M   'P 1'
#
loop_
_entity.id
_entity.type
_entity.pdbx_description
1 polymer ?
#
loop_
_entity_poly.entity_id
_entity_poly.type
_entity_poly.pdbx_seq_one_letter_code
_entity_poly.pdbx_strand_id
1 'polypeptide(L)'
;MKRDVADWVAKCNTCALVKAEHQVPGGLLQSLPIPEWKWDRITMDFVVGLPVSGLSMLSGKFVREIVRLHGVPASIVSDRDPRFTSEFW
;
A
#
# COMPACT_ATOMS: atom_id res chain seq x y z
N MET A 1 10.66 19.04 -38.46
CA MET A 1 9.30 18.95 -37.85
C MET A 1 9.25 18.04 -36.63
N LYS A 2 9.42 16.71 -36.74
CA LYS A 2 9.31 15.83 -35.54
C LYS A 2 10.36 16.13 -34.45
N ARG A 3 11.59 16.47 -34.84
CA ARG A 3 12.67 16.87 -33.90
C ARG A 3 12.35 18.18 -33.19
N ASP A 4 11.93 19.19 -33.94
CA ASP A 4 11.62 20.52 -33.37
C ASP A 4 10.46 20.46 -32.37
N VAL A 5 9.45 19.64 -32.66
CA VAL A 5 8.35 19.39 -31.73
C VAL A 5 8.85 18.66 -30.48
N ALA A 6 9.73 17.66 -30.62
CA ALA A 6 10.31 16.96 -29.48
C ALA A 6 11.15 17.90 -28.59
N ASP A 7 11.99 18.73 -29.20
CA ASP A 7 12.82 19.72 -28.49
C ASP A 7 11.97 20.78 -27.78
N TRP A 8 10.86 21.18 -28.39
CA TRP A 8 9.92 22.12 -27.78
C TRP A 8 9.19 21.49 -26.59
N VAL A 9 8.70 20.25 -26.74
CA VAL A 9 8.02 19.51 -25.66
C VAL A 9 8.98 19.23 -24.50
N ALA A 10 10.23 18.87 -24.78
CA ALA A 10 11.25 18.61 -23.76
C ALA A 10 11.60 19.84 -22.92
N LYS A 11 11.50 21.05 -23.50
CA LYS A 11 11.77 22.32 -22.80
C LYS A 11 10.53 22.90 -22.10
N CYS A 12 9.34 22.35 -22.33
CA CYS A 12 8.10 22.89 -21.80
C CYS A 12 7.84 22.38 -20.37
N ASN A 13 7.90 23.29 -19.37
CA ASN A 13 7.68 22.97 -17.96
C ASN A 13 6.29 22.35 -17.69
N THR A 14 5.24 22.86 -18.34
CA THR A 14 3.89 22.28 -18.23
C THR A 14 3.83 20.86 -18.77
N CYS A 15 4.55 20.59 -19.88
CA CYS A 15 4.67 19.22 -20.39
C CYS A 15 5.47 18.34 -19.46
N ALA A 16 6.55 18.80 -18.84
CA ALA A 16 7.32 18.01 -17.89
C ALA A 16 6.52 17.67 -16.61
N LEU A 17 5.72 18.61 -16.10
CA LEU A 17 4.91 18.42 -14.89
C LEU A 17 3.68 17.53 -15.12
N VAL A 18 3.06 17.62 -16.31
CA VAL A 18 1.79 16.91 -16.62
C VAL A 18 2.05 15.61 -17.40
N LYS A 19 3.12 15.58 -18.21
CA LYS A 19 3.65 14.37 -18.86
C LYS A 19 4.90 13.92 -18.11
N ALA A 20 4.73 13.53 -16.85
CA ALA A 20 5.68 12.61 -16.26
C ALA A 20 5.82 11.41 -17.21
N GLU A 21 7.04 10.99 -17.50
CA GLU A 21 7.31 9.82 -18.33
C GLU A 21 6.57 8.62 -17.70
N HIS A 22 5.47 8.20 -18.33
CA HIS A 22 4.41 7.49 -17.61
C HIS A 22 4.72 6.02 -17.29
N GLN A 23 5.90 5.50 -17.61
CA GLN A 23 6.29 4.14 -17.24
C GLN A 23 7.78 4.13 -16.94
N VAL A 24 8.12 4.36 -15.66
CA VAL A 24 9.37 3.82 -15.12
C VAL A 24 9.37 2.33 -15.48
N PRO A 25 10.47 1.75 -16.04
CA PRO A 25 10.53 0.32 -16.25
C PRO A 25 10.14 -0.36 -14.94
N GLY A 26 9.07 -1.15 -14.98
CA GLY A 26 8.58 -1.82 -13.80
C GLY A 26 9.75 -2.55 -13.15
N GLY A 27 10.08 -2.17 -11.91
CA GLY A 27 11.10 -2.88 -11.16
C GLY A 27 10.72 -4.36 -11.04
N LEU A 28 11.70 -5.20 -10.75
CA LEU A 28 11.39 -6.59 -10.42
C LEU A 28 10.42 -6.61 -9.23
N LEU A 29 9.34 -7.38 -9.35
CA LEU A 29 8.42 -7.61 -8.24
C LEU A 29 9.22 -8.17 -7.06
N GLN A 30 9.21 -7.45 -5.95
CA GLN A 30 9.77 -7.95 -4.70
C GLN A 30 8.73 -8.82 -4.02
N SER A 31 8.81 -10.13 -4.25
CA SER A 31 7.95 -11.10 -3.55
C SER A 31 8.27 -11.10 -2.06
N LEU A 32 7.22 -11.17 -1.24
CA LEU A 32 7.38 -11.41 0.19
C LEU A 32 7.96 -12.82 0.40
N PRO A 33 8.83 -13.02 1.40
CA PRO A 33 9.33 -14.34 1.74
C PRO A 33 8.16 -15.27 2.12
N ILE A 34 8.24 -16.53 1.69
CA ILE A 34 7.27 -17.54 2.08
C ILE A 34 7.34 -17.69 3.61
N PRO A 35 6.22 -17.60 4.34
CA PRO A 35 6.22 -17.76 5.78
C PRO A 35 6.57 -19.20 6.17
N GLU A 36 7.30 -19.36 7.27
CA GLU A 36 7.70 -20.69 7.77
C GLU A 36 6.51 -21.43 8.42
N TRP A 37 5.50 -20.69 8.88
CA TRP A 37 4.32 -21.23 9.53
C TRP A 37 3.05 -20.44 9.21
N LYS A 38 1.89 -21.07 9.47
CA LYS A 38 0.58 -20.41 9.35
C LYS A 38 0.50 -19.23 10.33
N TRP A 39 -0.12 -18.13 9.87
CA TRP A 39 -0.33 -16.90 10.66
C TRP A 39 0.94 -16.18 11.12
N ASP A 40 2.13 -16.62 10.70
CA ASP A 40 3.41 -16.00 11.06
C ASP A 40 3.57 -14.61 10.42
N ARG A 41 3.17 -14.50 9.14
CA ARG A 41 3.15 -13.23 8.40
C ARG A 41 1.78 -13.03 7.78
N ILE A 42 1.18 -11.87 8.00
CA ILE A 42 -0.14 -11.55 7.47
C ILE A 42 -0.11 -10.24 6.66
N THR A 43 -0.96 -10.18 5.64
CA THR A 43 -1.23 -8.96 4.88
C THR A 43 -2.63 -8.48 5.24
N MET A 44 -2.83 -7.20 5.44
CA MET A 44 -4.12 -6.66 5.85
C MET A 44 -4.45 -5.37 5.10
N ASP A 45 -5.73 -5.19 4.77
CA ASP A 45 -6.26 -4.06 4.04
C ASP A 45 -7.69 -3.75 4.50
N PHE A 46 -8.15 -2.52 4.32
CA PHE A 46 -9.52 -2.12 4.60
C PHE A 46 -10.39 -2.18 3.36
N VAL A 47 -11.45 -2.99 3.43
CA VAL A 47 -12.54 -2.90 2.45
C VAL A 47 -13.31 -1.60 2.68
N VAL A 48 -13.35 -0.74 1.65
CA VAL A 48 -14.07 0.54 1.65
C VAL A 48 -15.47 0.40 1.06
N GLY A 49 -16.33 1.40 1.26
CA GLY A 49 -17.70 1.41 0.74
C GLY A 49 -18.74 0.71 1.61
N LEU A 50 -18.33 0.19 2.77
CA LEU A 50 -19.21 -0.33 3.80
C LEU A 50 -19.49 0.72 4.89
N PRO A 51 -20.56 0.56 5.70
CA PRO A 51 -20.81 1.43 6.83
C PRO A 51 -19.58 1.55 7.73
N VAL A 52 -19.22 2.78 8.07
CA VAL A 52 -18.01 3.07 8.84
C VAL A 52 -18.13 2.45 10.22
N SER A 53 -17.09 1.74 10.62
CA SER A 53 -16.90 1.26 11.98
C SER A 53 -15.72 1.97 12.64
N GLY A 54 -15.79 2.19 13.95
CA GLY A 54 -14.73 2.87 14.68
C GLY A 54 -13.43 2.06 14.71
N LEU A 55 -12.29 2.73 14.53
CA LEU A 55 -10.96 2.10 14.55
C LEU A 55 -10.72 1.27 15.80
N SER A 56 -11.16 1.79 16.96
CA SER A 56 -11.06 1.10 18.26
C SER A 56 -11.79 -0.22 18.31
N MET A 57 -12.94 -0.31 17.64
CA MET A 57 -13.67 -1.56 17.53
C MET A 57 -12.94 -2.55 16.61
N LEU A 58 -12.35 -2.06 15.52
CA LEU A 58 -11.65 -2.90 14.54
C LEU A 58 -10.38 -3.51 15.12
N SER A 59 -9.53 -2.73 15.80
CA SER A 59 -8.34 -3.28 16.46
C SER A 59 -8.71 -4.25 17.58
N GLY A 60 -9.75 -3.93 18.37
CA GLY A 60 -10.25 -4.83 19.40
C GLY A 60 -10.76 -6.17 18.85
N LYS A 61 -11.42 -6.14 17.68
CA LYS A 61 -11.80 -7.36 16.95
C LYS A 61 -10.58 -8.12 16.43
N PHE A 62 -9.58 -7.42 15.89
CA PHE A 62 -8.34 -8.05 15.44
C PHE A 62 -7.64 -8.81 16.58
N VAL A 63 -7.52 -8.19 17.76
CA VAL A 63 -6.94 -8.85 18.93
C VAL A 63 -7.79 -10.05 19.39
N ARG A 64 -9.11 -9.90 19.46
CA ARG A 64 -10.01 -10.93 19.96
C ARG A 64 -10.16 -12.13 19.03
N GLU A 65 -10.19 -11.90 17.72
CA GLU A 65 -10.49 -12.93 16.73
C GLU A 65 -9.23 -13.49 16.07
N ILE A 66 -8.19 -12.68 15.87
CA ILE A 66 -6.95 -13.13 15.23
C ILE A 66 -5.89 -13.44 16.29
N VAL A 67 -5.47 -12.45 17.07
CA VAL A 67 -4.34 -12.63 18.01
C VAL A 67 -4.64 -13.68 19.07
N ARG A 68 -5.87 -13.69 19.61
CA ARG A 68 -6.30 -14.69 20.60
C ARG A 68 -6.26 -16.13 20.07
N LEU A 69 -6.60 -16.34 18.79
CA LEU A 69 -6.73 -17.68 18.19
C LEU A 69 -5.43 -18.17 17.55
N HIS A 70 -4.62 -17.26 17.03
CA HIS A 70 -3.48 -17.58 16.17
C HIS A 70 -2.14 -17.07 16.72
N GLY A 71 -2.17 -16.30 17.82
CA GLY A 71 -0.98 -15.63 18.35
C GLY A 71 -0.71 -14.29 17.67
N VAL A 72 0.31 -13.59 18.16
CA VAL A 72 0.77 -12.34 17.57
C VAL A 72 1.60 -12.68 16.31
N PRO A 73 1.25 -12.17 15.13
CA PRO A 73 2.04 -12.40 13.91
C PRO A 73 3.41 -11.73 14.06
N ALA A 74 4.46 -12.34 13.48
CA ALA A 74 5.79 -11.77 13.44
C ALA A 74 5.86 -10.50 12.58
N SER A 75 5.01 -10.39 11.55
CA SER A 75 4.89 -9.18 10.74
C SER A 75 3.51 -9.00 10.12
N ILE A 76 3.06 -7.74 10.03
CA ILE A 76 1.86 -7.32 9.32
C ILE A 76 2.28 -6.38 8.19
N VAL A 77 1.85 -6.67 6.96
CA VAL A 77 2.04 -5.77 5.80
C VAL A 77 0.70 -5.16 5.44
N SER A 78 0.62 -3.83 5.44
CA SER A 78 -0.55 -3.06 5.03
C SER A 78 -0.17 -1.97 4.04
N ASP A 79 -1.17 -1.30 3.48
CA ASP A 79 -0.94 -0.07 2.72
C ASP A 79 -0.60 1.11 3.66
N ARG A 80 -0.45 2.30 3.06
CA ARG A 80 -0.13 3.55 3.79
C ARG A 80 -1.37 4.32 4.23
N ASP A 81 -2.48 3.63 4.46
CA ASP A 81 -3.68 4.28 4.98
C ASP A 81 -3.41 4.88 6.37
N PRO A 82 -3.83 6.14 6.64
CA PRO A 82 -3.69 6.79 7.94
C PRO A 82 -4.21 5.95 9.12
N ARG A 83 -5.16 5.05 8.87
CA ARG A 83 -5.72 4.14 9.88
C ARG A 83 -4.68 3.12 10.38
N PHE A 84 -3.82 2.60 9.51
CA PHE A 84 -2.74 1.67 9.88
C PHE A 84 -1.47 2.36 10.39
N THR A 85 -1.35 3.69 10.18
CA THR A 85 -0.21 4.49 10.65
C THR A 85 -0.54 5.34 11.88
N SER A 86 -1.75 5.21 12.42
CA SER A 86 -2.17 5.88 13.65
C SER A 86 -1.47 5.31 14.89
N GLU A 87 -1.33 6.10 15.97
CA GLU A 87 -0.73 5.64 17.24
C GLU A 87 -1.46 4.45 17.88
N PHE A 88 -2.69 4.21 17.43
CA PHE A 88 -3.59 3.24 18.02
C PHE A 88 -3.50 1.85 17.37
N TRP A 89 -3.07 1.76 16.11
CA TRP A 89 -2.88 0.47 15.42
C TRP A 89 -1.62 -0.26 15.91
#